data_AF-A0A560LD86-F1
#
_entry.id   AF-A0A560LD86-F1
#
_cell.length_a   1.000
_cell.length_b   1.000
_cell.length_c   1.000
_cell.angle_alpha   90.00
_cell.angle_beta   90.00
_cell.angle_gamma   90.00
#
_symmetry.space_group_name_H-M   'P 1'
#
loop_
_entity.id
_entity.type
_entity.pdbx_description
1 polymer ?
#
loop_
_entity_poly.entity_id
_entity_poly.type
_entity_poly.pdbx_seq_one_letter_code
_entity_poly.pdbx_strand_id
1 'polypeptide(L)'
;MKLRLALVVLGATIVPVFAQSGPNESMQRQACMGDAVRLCGAYIPDRGRIRDCMAAQVEQLSPSCRAVFDASVQAERSPSARR
;
A
#
# COMPACT_ATOMS: atom_id res chain seq x y z
N MET A 1 52.34 -23.24 0.81
CA MET A 1 52.55 -22.31 -0.32
C MET A 1 52.01 -22.98 -1.59
N LYS A 2 50.93 -22.60 -2.29
CA LYS A 2 50.02 -21.45 -2.33
C LYS A 2 48.62 -22.02 -2.68
N LEU A 3 47.63 -21.79 -1.84
CA LEU A 3 46.23 -22.16 -2.07
C LEU A 3 45.70 -21.32 -3.25
N ARG A 4 45.38 -21.94 -4.39
CA ARG A 4 44.80 -21.22 -5.54
C ARG A 4 43.32 -20.98 -5.27
N LEU A 5 43.04 -19.72 -4.95
CA LEU A 5 41.72 -19.18 -4.68
C LEU A 5 40.78 -19.29 -5.90
N ALA A 6 39.54 -19.66 -5.59
CA ALA A 6 38.28 -19.11 -6.12
C ALA A 6 37.97 -19.25 -7.63
N LEU A 7 37.09 -20.22 -7.93
CA LEU A 7 36.01 -20.01 -8.89
C LEU A 7 34.69 -19.99 -8.10
N VAL A 8 34.40 -18.87 -7.45
CA VAL A 8 33.04 -18.60 -6.97
C VAL A 8 32.23 -18.24 -8.21
N VAL A 9 31.32 -19.12 -8.61
CA VAL A 9 30.35 -18.86 -9.67
C VAL A 9 29.46 -17.71 -9.18
N LEU A 10 29.83 -16.49 -9.52
CA LEU A 10 29.05 -15.28 -9.29
C LEU A 10 27.94 -15.20 -10.35
N GLY A 11 27.00 -16.14 -10.28
CA GLY A 11 25.75 -16.08 -11.03
C GLY A 11 24.72 -15.35 -10.19
N ALA A 12 24.79 -14.02 -10.17
CA ALA A 12 23.74 -13.19 -9.60
C ALA A 12 22.46 -13.39 -10.42
N THR A 13 21.55 -14.26 -9.96
CA THR A 13 20.20 -14.34 -10.50
C THR A 13 19.50 -13.04 -10.13
N ILE A 14 19.43 -12.13 -11.08
CA ILE A 14 18.68 -10.88 -10.97
C ILE A 14 17.22 -11.29 -10.84
N VAL A 15 16.68 -11.29 -9.62
CA VAL A 15 15.25 -11.47 -9.38
C VAL A 15 14.61 -10.13 -9.69
N PRO A 16 13.75 -10.00 -10.73
CA PRO A 16 12.99 -8.78 -10.91
C PRO A 16 12.01 -8.65 -9.75
N VAL A 17 12.27 -7.70 -8.86
CA VAL A 17 11.28 -7.25 -7.87
C VAL A 17 10.27 -6.40 -8.64
N PHE A 18 9.20 -7.02 -9.12
CA PHE A 18 8.08 -6.28 -9.69
C PHE A 18 7.36 -5.55 -8.56
N ALA A 19 7.54 -4.23 -8.49
CA ALA A 19 6.70 -3.36 -7.68
C ALA A 19 5.29 -3.33 -8.30
N GLN A 20 4.46 -4.29 -7.90
CA GLN A 20 3.09 -4.43 -8.39
C GLN A 20 2.21 -3.44 -7.63
N SER A 21 2.26 -2.15 -8.02
CA SER A 21 1.16 -1.22 -7.73
C SER A 21 -0.07 -1.82 -8.42
N GLY A 22 -0.88 -2.56 -7.67
CA GLY A 22 -1.98 -3.34 -8.24
C GLY A 22 -2.93 -2.42 -9.01
N PRO A 23 -3.56 -2.91 -10.09
CA PRO A 23 -4.48 -2.13 -10.94
C PRO A 23 -5.65 -1.47 -10.18
N ASN A 24 -5.81 -1.81 -8.91
CA ASN A 24 -6.94 -1.47 -8.08
C ASN A 24 -6.70 -0.21 -7.24
N GLU A 25 -5.45 0.15 -6.92
CA GLU A 25 -5.16 1.19 -5.91
C GLU A 25 -5.68 2.58 -6.35
N SER A 26 -5.61 2.89 -7.64
CA SER A 26 -6.11 4.14 -8.21
C SER A 26 -7.64 4.25 -8.10
N MET A 27 -8.35 3.16 -8.42
CA MET A 27 -9.80 3.07 -8.32
C MET A 27 -10.26 3.12 -6.86
N GLN A 28 -9.53 2.43 -6.00
CA GLN A 28 -9.71 2.39 -4.55
C GLN A 28 -9.57 3.79 -3.95
N ARG A 29 -8.60 4.57 -4.42
CA ARG A 29 -8.39 5.95 -4.01
C ARG A 29 -9.45 6.92 -4.52
N GLN A 30 -9.94 6.72 -5.75
CA GLN A 30 -11.01 7.53 -6.32
C GLN A 30 -12.33 7.34 -5.54
N ALA A 31 -12.63 6.11 -5.13
CA ALA A 31 -13.82 5.81 -4.32
C ALA A 31 -13.85 6.58 -3.00
N CYS A 32 -12.69 6.74 -2.34
CA CYS A 32 -12.58 7.45 -1.07
C CYS A 32 -12.27 8.94 -1.17
N MET A 33 -11.97 9.47 -2.36
CA MET A 33 -11.55 10.87 -2.51
C MET A 33 -12.65 11.86 -2.09
N GLY A 34 -13.90 11.61 -2.47
CA GLY A 34 -15.03 12.46 -2.09
C GLY A 34 -15.25 12.50 -0.58
N ASP A 35 -15.16 11.34 0.08
CA ASP A 35 -15.29 11.25 1.54
C ASP A 35 -14.09 11.88 2.27
N ALA A 36 -12.87 11.70 1.76
CA ALA A 36 -11.68 12.31 2.32
C ALA A 36 -11.76 13.84 2.32
N VAL A 37 -12.22 14.45 1.23
CA VAL A 37 -12.37 15.91 1.16
C VAL A 37 -13.52 16.38 2.06
N ARG A 38 -14.66 15.68 2.04
CA ARG A 38 -15.87 16.06 2.78
C ARG A 38 -15.73 15.91 4.30
N LEU A 39 -15.14 14.80 4.76
CA LEU A 39 -15.05 14.45 6.19
C LEU A 39 -13.71 14.85 6.80
N CYS A 40 -12.63 14.78 6.02
CA CYS A 40 -11.25 14.89 6.52
C CYS A 40 -10.45 16.00 5.84
N GLY A 41 -11.11 16.94 5.15
CA GLY A 41 -10.48 18.00 4.37
C GLY A 41 -9.51 18.88 5.18
N ALA A 42 -9.73 19.03 6.49
CA ALA A 42 -8.85 19.74 7.40
C ALA A 42 -7.42 19.15 7.52
N TYR A 43 -7.25 17.89 7.11
CA TYR A 43 -5.97 17.19 7.16
C TYR A 43 -5.23 17.18 5.81
N ILE A 44 -5.80 17.74 4.74
CA ILE A 44 -5.13 17.85 3.45
C ILE A 44 -3.93 18.80 3.58
N PRO A 45 -2.74 18.46 3.05
CA PRO A 45 -2.42 17.31 2.18
C PRO A 45 -1.86 16.07 2.89
N ASP A 46 -1.91 16.01 4.22
CA ASP A 46 -1.32 14.93 5.03
C ASP A 46 -2.13 13.63 4.89
N ARG A 47 -1.58 12.69 4.12
CA ARG A 47 -2.24 11.41 3.85
C ARG A 47 -2.36 10.51 5.09
N GLY A 48 -1.42 10.59 6.02
CA GLY A 48 -1.45 9.80 7.26
C GLY A 48 -2.61 10.25 8.13
N ARG A 49 -2.72 11.57 8.35
CA ARG A 49 -3.82 12.14 9.13
C ARG A 49 -5.18 11.95 8.46
N ILE A 50 -5.24 11.98 7.13
CA ILE A 50 -6.46 11.64 6.39
C ILE A 50 -6.84 10.17 6.61
N ARG A 51 -5.88 9.23 6.57
CA ARG A 51 -6.13 7.80 6.85
C ARG A 51 -6.66 7.60 8.27
N ASP A 52 -6.06 8.24 9.27
CA ASP A 52 -6.50 8.16 10.67
C ASP A 52 -7.90 8.76 10.86
N CYS A 53 -8.16 9.92 10.24
CA CYS A 53 -9.48 10.53 10.25
C CYS A 53 -10.53 9.62 9.59
N MET A 54 -10.24 9.04 8.43
CA MET A 54 -11.16 8.11 7.76
C MET A 54 -11.38 6.85 8.59
N ALA A 55 -10.35 6.34 9.28
CA ALA A 55 -10.47 5.21 10.19
C ALA A 55 -11.38 5.52 11.40
N ALA A 56 -11.34 6.75 11.92
CA ALA A 56 -12.24 7.20 12.99
C ALA A 56 -13.68 7.45 12.47
N GLN A 57 -13.84 7.71 11.18
CA GLN A 57 -15.11 8.08 10.54
C GLN A 57 -15.67 6.98 9.63
N VAL A 58 -15.28 5.72 9.82
CA VAL A 58 -15.67 4.59 8.94
C VAL A 58 -17.19 4.49 8.75
N GLU A 59 -17.96 4.73 9.82
CA GLU A 59 -19.43 4.72 9.77
C GLU A 59 -20.03 5.82 8.86
N GLN A 60 -19.30 6.92 8.66
CA GLN A 60 -19.72 8.07 7.85
C GLN A 60 -19.17 8.04 6.42
N LEU A 61 -18.29 7.08 6.11
CA LEU A 61 -17.79 6.86 4.75
C LEU A 61 -18.93 6.35 3.85
N SER A 62 -18.84 6.66 2.56
CA SER A 62 -19.74 6.09 1.56
C SER A 62 -19.61 4.56 1.53
N PRO A 63 -20.68 3.82 1.15
CA PRO A 63 -20.64 2.36 1.04
C PRO A 63 -19.48 1.87 0.16
N SER A 64 -19.25 2.58 -0.96
CA SER A 64 -18.17 2.28 -1.90
C SER A 64 -16.78 2.46 -1.28
N CYS A 65 -16.57 3.53 -0.50
CA CYS A 65 -15.29 3.75 0.18
C CYS A 65 -15.07 2.76 1.33
N ARG A 66 -16.08 2.42 2.14
CA ARG A 66 -15.94 1.41 3.21
C ARG A 66 -15.46 0.07 2.72
N ALA A 67 -16.13 -0.49 1.70
CA ALA A 67 -15.79 -1.81 1.14
C ALA A 67 -14.30 -1.88 0.72
N VAL A 68 -13.83 -0.77 0.17
CA VAL A 68 -12.46 -0.54 -0.27
C VAL A 68 -11.51 -0.34 0.90
N PHE A 69 -11.89 0.46 1.90
CA PHE A 69 -11.06 0.83 3.04
C PHE A 69 -10.74 -0.41 3.88
N ASP A 70 -11.74 -1.25 4.17
CA ASP A 70 -11.56 -2.52 4.87
C ASP A 70 -10.67 -3.50 4.08
N ALA A 71 -10.81 -3.54 2.75
CA ALA A 71 -9.96 -4.35 1.89
C ALA A 71 -8.50 -3.85 1.90
N SER A 72 -8.27 -2.54 1.93
CA SER A 72 -6.92 -1.96 2.01
C SER A 72 -6.26 -2.23 3.36
N VAL A 73 -7.00 -2.11 4.47
CA VAL A 73 -6.49 -2.45 5.81
C VAL A 73 -6.11 -3.92 5.90
N GLN A 74 -6.89 -4.81 5.27
CA GLN A 74 -6.56 -6.24 5.18
C GLN A 74 -5.36 -6.52 4.28
N ALA A 75 -5.24 -5.82 3.14
CA ALA A 75 -4.10 -5.95 2.25
C ALA A 75 -2.79 -5.52 2.93
N GLU A 76 -2.80 -4.43 3.71
CA GLU A 76 -1.63 -3.96 4.47
C GLU A 76 -1.28 -4.87 5.66
N ARG A 77 -2.28 -5.56 6.23
CA ARG A 77 -2.08 -6.56 7.30
C ARG A 77 -1.61 -7.91 6.78
N SER A 78 -1.74 -8.19 5.48
CA SER A 78 -1.23 -9.42 4.89
C SER A 78 0.30 -9.37 4.82
N PRO A 79 1.04 -10.32 5.44
CA PRO A 79 2.50 -10.38 5.37
C PRO A 79 3.04 -10.50 3.93
N SER A 80 2.15 -10.83 2.99
CA SER A 80 2.47 -10.97 1.57
C SER A 80 2.62 -9.64 0.82
N ALA A 81 2.13 -8.52 1.35
CA ALA A 81 2.28 -7.19 0.75
C ALA A 81 3.56 -6.45 1.19
N ARG A 82 4.35 -7.05 2.10
CA ARG A 82 5.64 -6.55 2.59
C ARG A 82 6.84 -7.26 1.92
N ARG A 83 6.64 -7.93 0.79
CA ARG A 83 7.71 -8.54 -0.03
C ARG A 83 7.78 -7.89 -1.40
#